data_AF-W4V7V4-F1
#
_entry.id   AF-W4V7V4-F1
#
_cell.length_a   1.000
_cell.length_b   1.000
_cell.length_c   1.000
_cell.angle_alpha   90.00
_cell.angle_beta   90.00
_cell.angle_gamma   90.00
#
_symmetry.space_group_name_H-M   'P 1'
#
loop_
_entity.id
_entity.type
_entity.pdbx_description
1 polymer ?
#
loop_
_entity_poly.entity_id
_entity_poly.type
_entity_poly.pdbx_seq_one_letter_code
_entity_poly.pdbx_strand_id
1 'polypeptide(L)'
;MDLNIQKNLNIRFLKNAIISKLSGLLVKGKTELTEDREFREIEELLKCIKDAKREWIRANANFEHAVDSEIIDFYAYEIKALQLRYEYLLKKAKEKGIKVNEEGLIV
;
A
#
# COMPACT_ATOMS: atom_id res chain seq x y z
N MET A 1 22.92 13.04 1.86
CA MET A 1 22.34 12.80 0.51
C MET A 1 20.84 12.95 0.63
N ASP A 2 20.28 13.95 -0.06
CA ASP A 2 18.96 14.51 0.19
C ASP A 2 17.79 13.57 -0.13
N LEU A 3 17.25 12.95 0.92
CA LEU A 3 16.00 12.18 0.89
C LEU A 3 14.80 12.97 0.31
N ASN A 4 14.87 14.30 0.34
CA ASN A 4 13.82 15.20 -0.14
C ASN A 4 13.73 15.24 -1.68
N ILE A 5 14.86 15.09 -2.39
CA ILE A 5 14.91 15.11 -3.86
C ILE A 5 14.36 13.79 -4.43
N GLN A 6 14.75 12.67 -3.82
CA GLN A 6 14.28 11.32 -4.18
C GLN A 6 12.76 11.16 -3.99
N LYS A 7 12.20 11.73 -2.92
CA LYS A 7 10.76 11.74 -2.66
C LYS A 7 10.01 12.60 -3.68
N ASN A 8 10.53 13.78 -4.04
CA ASN A 8 9.90 14.67 -5.01
C ASN A 8 9.91 14.10 -6.44
N LEU A 9 10.97 13.41 -6.85
CA LEU A 9 11.07 12.76 -8.17
C LEU A 9 10.11 11.57 -8.29
N ASN A 10 10.02 10.72 -7.26
CA ASN A 10 9.06 9.62 -7.21
C ASN A 10 7.61 10.12 -7.25
N ILE A 11 7.30 11.20 -6.52
CA ILE A 11 5.96 11.81 -6.52
C ILE A 11 5.58 12.32 -7.92
N ARG A 12 6.49 13.00 -8.63
CA ARG A 12 6.23 13.48 -10.00
C ARG A 12 6.06 12.33 -10.99
N PHE A 13 6.89 11.30 -10.88
CA PHE A 13 6.78 10.10 -11.70
C PHE A 13 5.44 9.38 -11.47
N LEU A 14 5.02 9.26 -10.21
CA LEU A 14 3.75 8.67 -9.83
C LEU A 14 2.56 9.50 -10.30
N LYS A 15 2.63 10.84 -10.18
CA LYS A 15 1.64 11.76 -10.74
C LYS A 15 1.48 11.50 -12.24
N ASN A 16 2.58 11.47 -13.00
CA ASN A 16 2.55 11.29 -14.46
C ASN A 16 2.06 9.90 -14.90
N ALA A 17 2.45 8.83 -14.19
CA ALA A 17 2.03 7.46 -14.49
C ALA A 17 0.55 7.20 -14.17
N ILE A 18 0.00 7.87 -13.16
CA ILE A 18 -1.42 7.80 -12.80
C ILE A 18 -2.24 8.68 -13.73
N ILE A 19 -1.80 9.91 -14.04
CA ILE A 19 -2.48 10.83 -14.97
C ILE A 19 -2.68 10.18 -16.35
N SER A 20 -1.67 9.47 -16.86
CA SER A 20 -1.82 8.77 -18.15
C SER A 20 -2.89 7.67 -18.11
N LYS A 21 -3.02 6.93 -16.99
CA LYS A 21 -4.08 5.92 -16.80
C LYS A 21 -5.46 6.53 -16.53
N LEU A 22 -5.56 7.69 -15.86
CA LEU A 22 -6.83 8.38 -15.56
C LEU A 22 -7.37 9.20 -16.74
N SER A 23 -6.50 9.57 -17.70
CA SER A 23 -6.85 10.37 -18.88
C SER A 23 -7.97 9.77 -19.74
N GLY A 24 -8.21 8.46 -19.64
CA GLY A 24 -9.28 7.78 -20.36
C GLY A 24 -10.69 7.97 -19.75
N LEU A 25 -10.82 8.54 -18.55
CA LEU A 25 -12.08 8.46 -17.78
C LEU A 25 -12.68 9.78 -17.29
N LEU A 26 -12.02 10.94 -17.34
CA LEU A 26 -12.61 12.18 -16.78
C LEU A 26 -12.57 13.40 -17.70
N VAL A 27 -13.79 13.77 -18.08
CA VAL A 27 -14.24 15.05 -18.64
C VAL A 27 -13.96 16.19 -17.66
N LYS A 28 -13.15 17.14 -18.15
CA LYS A 28 -13.15 18.61 -17.95
C LYS A 28 -14.01 19.18 -16.79
N GLY A 29 -13.33 19.63 -15.73
CA GLY A 29 -13.78 20.74 -14.87
C GLY A 29 -13.63 20.51 -13.36
N LYS A 30 -12.68 21.25 -12.73
CA LYS A 30 -12.27 21.30 -11.29
C LYS A 30 -11.02 20.46 -10.99
N THR A 31 -9.85 20.99 -11.30
CA THR A 31 -8.64 20.21 -11.64
C THR A 31 -7.42 20.40 -10.72
N GLU A 32 -7.53 20.91 -9.48
CA GLU A 32 -6.32 21.04 -8.63
C GLU A 32 -6.53 20.55 -7.18
N LEU A 33 -7.55 21.04 -6.47
CA LEU A 33 -7.77 20.66 -5.07
C LEU A 33 -8.25 19.21 -4.87
N THR A 34 -8.99 18.67 -5.82
CA THR A 34 -9.50 17.29 -5.85
C THR A 34 -8.39 16.29 -6.17
N GLU A 35 -7.52 16.63 -7.11
CA GLU A 35 -6.39 15.80 -7.54
C GLU A 35 -5.37 15.58 -6.40
N ASP A 36 -5.10 16.62 -5.60
CA ASP A 36 -4.19 16.52 -4.46
C ASP A 36 -4.74 15.65 -3.32
N ARG A 37 -6.07 15.59 -3.15
CA ARG A 37 -6.70 14.72 -2.16
C ARG A 37 -6.66 13.26 -2.60
N GLU A 38 -7.04 12.98 -3.84
CA GLU A 38 -6.98 11.62 -4.39
C GLU A 38 -5.55 11.07 -4.39
N PHE A 39 -4.56 11.93 -4.69
CA PHE A 39 -3.15 11.55 -4.62
C PHE A 39 -2.73 11.17 -3.18
N ARG A 40 -3.12 11.95 -2.18
CA ARG A 40 -2.84 11.63 -0.77
C ARG A 40 -3.49 10.32 -0.34
N GLU A 41 -4.73 10.08 -0.74
CA GLU A 41 -5.43 8.82 -0.44
C GLU A 41 -4.73 7.60 -1.08
N ILE A 42 -4.14 7.77 -2.27
CA ILE A 42 -3.34 6.73 -2.92
C ILE A 42 -2.01 6.51 -2.18
N GLU A 43 -1.29 7.58 -1.82
CA GLU A 43 -0.04 7.49 -1.06
C GLU A 43 -0.26 6.78 0.28
N GLU A 44 -1.33 7.12 0.99
CA GLU A 44 -1.74 6.46 2.23
C GLU A 44 -2.07 4.98 2.01
N LEU A 45 -2.81 4.64 0.95
CA LEU A 45 -3.12 3.26 0.62
C LEU A 45 -1.87 2.42 0.36
N LEU A 46 -0.92 2.94 -0.42
CA LEU A 46 0.35 2.25 -0.70
C LEU A 46 1.18 2.07 0.57
N LYS A 47 1.23 3.10 1.43
CA LYS A 47 1.87 3.02 2.74
C LYS A 47 1.23 1.92 3.59
N CYS A 48 -0.10 1.87 3.67
CA CYS A 48 -0.81 0.82 4.39
C CYS A 48 -0.53 -0.58 3.85
N ILE A 49 -0.45 -0.75 2.53
CA ILE A 49 -0.10 -2.05 1.90
C ILE A 49 1.30 -2.49 2.34
N LYS A 50 2.27 -1.59 2.27
CA LYS A 50 3.66 -1.86 2.69
C LYS A 50 3.76 -2.18 4.18
N ASP A 51 3.08 -1.40 5.01
CA ASP A 51 3.05 -1.60 6.45
C ASP A 51 2.41 -2.94 6.80
N ALA A 52 1.28 -3.29 6.17
CA ALA A 52 0.60 -4.56 6.39
C ALA A 52 1.44 -5.78 6.00
N LYS A 53 2.16 -5.72 4.87
CA LYS A 53 3.08 -6.78 4.47
C LYS A 53 4.21 -6.95 5.49
N ARG A 54 4.83 -5.85 5.93
CA ARG A 54 5.92 -5.87 6.90
C ARG A 54 5.47 -6.50 8.23
N GLU A 55 4.31 -6.09 8.72
CA GLU A 55 3.73 -6.65 9.96
C GLU A 55 3.44 -8.14 9.81
N TRP A 56 2.86 -8.56 8.68
CA TRP A 56 2.61 -9.97 8.41
C TRP A 56 3.90 -10.81 8.39
N ILE A 57 4.95 -10.35 7.70
CA ILE A 57 6.26 -11.02 7.69
C ILE A 57 6.85 -11.09 9.11
N ARG A 58 6.75 -10.01 9.88
CA ARG A 58 7.24 -9.97 11.25
C ARG A 58 6.52 -10.97 12.16
N ALA A 59 5.19 -11.08 12.05
CA ALA A 59 4.43 -12.04 12.84
C ALA A 59 4.83 -13.48 12.51
N ASN A 60 5.06 -13.80 11.24
CA ASN A 60 5.60 -15.11 10.84
C ASN A 60 7.01 -15.34 11.44
N ALA A 61 7.91 -14.37 11.34
CA ALA A 61 9.26 -14.51 11.92
C ALA A 61 9.24 -14.68 13.44
N ASN A 62 8.31 -14.01 14.14
CA ASN A 62 8.15 -14.15 15.58
C ASN A 62 7.52 -15.51 15.97
N PHE A 63 6.61 -16.05 15.15
CA PHE A 63 5.99 -17.35 15.37
C PHE A 63 7.01 -18.49 15.44
N GLU A 64 8.10 -18.41 14.67
CA GLU A 64 9.20 -19.38 14.73
C GLU A 64 9.89 -19.47 16.10
N HIS A 65 9.66 -18.49 16.98
CA HIS A 65 10.19 -18.47 18.35
C HIS A 65 9.12 -18.76 19.40
N ALA A 66 7.87 -19.04 19.02
CA ALA A 66 6.80 -19.39 19.93
C ALA A 66 6.96 -20.83 20.42
N VAL A 67 6.99 -21.01 21.75
CA VAL A 67 7.15 -22.33 22.39
C VAL A 67 5.90 -22.69 23.18
N ASP A 68 5.36 -21.73 23.95
CA ASP A 68 4.17 -21.93 24.75
C ASP A 68 2.92 -22.00 23.87
N SER A 69 2.00 -22.93 24.17
CA SER A 69 0.78 -23.16 23.40
C SER A 69 -0.06 -21.90 23.19
N GLU A 70 -0.18 -21.07 24.21
CA GLU A 70 -0.96 -19.84 24.20
C GLU A 70 -0.34 -18.79 23.27
N ILE A 71 1.00 -18.80 23.16
CA ILE A 71 1.74 -17.90 22.28
C ILE A 71 1.70 -18.38 20.83
N ILE A 72 1.72 -19.70 20.61
CA ILE A 72 1.49 -20.32 19.30
C ILE A 72 0.10 -19.94 18.79
N ASP A 73 -0.94 -20.11 19.60
CA ASP A 73 -2.31 -19.74 19.24
C ASP A 73 -2.43 -18.24 18.95
N PHE A 74 -1.85 -17.39 19.81
CA PHE A 74 -1.82 -15.94 19.61
C PHE A 74 -1.27 -15.57 18.22
N TYR A 75 -0.08 -16.07 17.88
CA TYR A 75 0.55 -15.74 16.61
C TYR A 75 -0.17 -16.38 15.41
N ALA A 76 -0.79 -17.56 15.56
CA ALA A 76 -1.60 -18.16 14.51
C ALA A 76 -2.78 -17.24 14.12
N TYR A 77 -3.49 -16.69 15.12
CA TYR A 77 -4.55 -15.71 14.86
C TYR A 77 -4.00 -14.39 14.30
N GLU A 78 -2.89 -13.89 14.83
CA GLU A 78 -2.27 -12.64 14.38
C GLU A 78 -1.83 -12.73 12.91
N ILE A 79 -1.13 -13.80 12.53
CA ILE A 79 -0.69 -14.05 11.14
C ILE A 79 -1.90 -14.06 10.21
N LYS A 80 -2.99 -14.75 10.59
CA LYS A 80 -4.18 -14.83 9.74
C LYS A 80 -4.86 -13.47 9.59
N ALA A 81 -4.95 -12.70 10.67
CA ALA A 81 -5.53 -11.35 10.63
C ALA A 81 -4.70 -10.40 9.75
N LEU A 82 -3.38 -10.44 9.87
CA LEU A 82 -2.47 -9.59 9.10
C LEU A 82 -2.46 -9.96 7.62
N GLN A 83 -2.51 -11.26 7.29
CA GLN A 83 -2.69 -11.74 5.92
C GLN A 83 -3.97 -11.17 5.29
N LEU A 84 -5.11 -11.35 5.96
CA LEU A 84 -6.40 -10.87 5.48
C LEU A 84 -6.42 -9.36 5.29
N ARG A 85 -5.79 -8.61 6.21
CA ARG A 85 -5.66 -7.15 6.09
C ARG A 85 -4.83 -6.75 4.87
N TYR A 86 -3.72 -7.44 4.61
CA TYR A 86 -2.89 -7.20 3.42
C TYR A 86 -3.66 -7.48 2.12
N GLU A 87 -4.34 -8.63 2.04
CA GLU A 87 -5.17 -9.02 0.89
C GLU A 87 -6.31 -8.03 0.63
N TYR A 88 -6.97 -7.55 1.69
CA TYR A 88 -7.99 -6.51 1.61
C TYR A 88 -7.46 -5.21 1.01
N LEU A 89 -6.28 -4.76 1.45
CA LEU A 89 -5.67 -3.52 0.95
C LEU A 89 -5.25 -3.66 -0.52
N LEU A 90 -4.73 -4.82 -0.95
CA LEU A 90 -4.46 -5.11 -2.36
C LEU A 90 -5.74 -5.07 -3.20
N LYS A 91 -6.84 -5.65 -2.70
CA LYS A 91 -8.14 -5.55 -3.34
C LYS A 91 -8.57 -4.08 -3.51
N LYS A 92 -8.38 -3.25 -2.47
CA LYS A 92 -8.67 -1.81 -2.54
C LYS A 92 -7.82 -1.06 -3.58
N ALA A 93 -6.54 -1.39 -3.72
CA ALA A 93 -5.70 -0.83 -4.77
C ALA A 93 -6.21 -1.22 -6.16
N LYS A 94 -6.58 -2.49 -6.35
CA LYS A 94 -7.15 -2.99 -7.61
C LYS A 94 -8.48 -2.30 -7.96
N GLU A 95 -9.36 -2.10 -6.99
CA GLU A 95 -10.62 -1.35 -7.16
C GLU A 95 -10.38 0.10 -7.63
N LYS A 96 -9.25 0.70 -7.24
CA LYS A 96 -8.80 2.03 -7.70
C LYS A 96 -7.98 2.01 -9.00
N GLY A 97 -7.87 0.86 -9.68
CA GLY A 97 -7.10 0.71 -10.93
C GLY A 97 -5.58 0.70 -10.75
N ILE A 98 -5.11 0.56 -9.51
CA ILE A 98 -3.68 0.56 -9.16
C ILE A 98 -3.20 -0.89 -9.12
N LYS A 99 -2.18 -1.20 -9.92
CA LYS A 99 -1.44 -2.45 -9.82
C LYS A 99 -0.26 -2.24 -8.89
N VAL A 100 -0.13 -3.11 -7.90
CA VAL A 100 0.92 -3.05 -6.89
C VAL A 100 1.72 -4.34 -6.97
N ASN A 101 3.05 -4.24 -7.01
CA ASN A 101 3.95 -5.39 -6.94
C ASN A 101 4.07 -5.91 -5.50
N GLU A 102 4.84 -6.97 -5.32
CA GLU A 102 5.04 -7.58 -4.01
C GLU A 102 5.66 -6.60 -2.99
N GLU A 103 6.39 -5.58 -3.42
CA GLU A 103 7.07 -4.61 -2.55
C GLU A 103 6.17 -3.45 -2.11
N GLY A 104 4.92 -3.42 -2.58
CA GLY A 104 4.01 -2.29 -2.31
C GLY A 104 4.21 -1.11 -3.28
N LEU A 105 4.89 -1.33 -4.41
CA LEU A 105 5.17 -0.31 -5.43
C LEU A 105 4.22 -0.44 -6.63
N ILE A 106 3.91 0.69 -7.28
CA ILE A 106 3.03 0.71 -8.45
C ILE A 106 3.75 0.16 -9.68
N VAL A 107 3.04 -0.65 -10.48
CA VAL A 107 3.52 -1.24 -11.76
C VAL A 107 2.58 -1.01 -12.95
#